data_AF-A7UU03-F1
#
_entry.id   AF-A7UU03-F1
#
_cell.length_a   1.000
_cell.length_b   1.000
_cell.length_c   1.000
_cell.angle_alpha   90.00
_cell.angle_beta   90.00
_cell.angle_gamma   90.00
#
_symmetry.space_group_name_H-M   'P 1'
#
loop_
_entity.id
_entity.type
_entity.pdbx_description
1 polymer ?
#
loop_
_entity_poly.entity_id
_entity_poly.type
_entity_poly.pdbx_seq_one_letter_code
_entity_poly.pdbx_strand_id
1 'polypeptide(L)'
;MAMSKVIRLCGRHLRHWSSQSSRTATTVSGAFVTSPEVRRLSTGDLLQEKLATKSVQRHDWNRAVSEAEKIVGYPTSFLSLRWLLSDEIANVALHLRKLVGSNHPLLKAAKTLIYNDKNQQAWGLIVLLVSKAAGHLDNIPDMEQDKSAGVLHSQRALAEVTEMIRTSHLVHQGMLNLQSYDNAGNDLSGDSDMIFGNKIALLGGDYLLANASQQVATLRNQDLNMLISSAFRDLAESNFIGERDEQNNPLPTKPGTQLKELATDLNSLEDLGFGDLEDNTEPMKIDGVVGHPEKEWSLRHVLGGGSLLGKACMAALMLGGHPKPLQKQGYVFGKHLALAWQACIDMQPFLLPTLPLGAQFSLVSAPVLFHLEHDVALYEEIEKGSRSIHNIDYTKVHQAVLNGPGLERTKILQRKHSLVALKVLDELPSTDARTALQNIIIAMQEL
;
A
#
# COMPACT_ATOMS: atom_id res chain seq x y z
N MET A 1 4.49 32.54 14.81
CA MET A 1 3.13 32.72 15.40
C MET A 1 1.98 32.32 14.46
N ALA A 2 2.15 32.35 13.12
CA ALA A 2 1.16 31.86 12.15
C ALA A 2 0.99 30.32 12.12
N MET A 3 2.05 29.56 12.41
CA MET A 3 2.06 28.08 12.42
C MET A 3 1.16 27.41 13.47
N SER A 4 0.93 28.04 14.63
CA SER A 4 0.05 27.49 15.67
C SER A 4 -1.43 27.65 15.33
N LYS A 5 -1.77 28.63 14.47
CA LYS A 5 -3.16 28.88 14.04
C LYS A 5 -3.64 27.86 13.01
N VAL A 6 -2.82 27.47 12.03
CA VAL A 6 -3.22 26.50 10.99
C VAL A 6 -3.46 25.11 11.57
N ILE A 7 -2.57 24.63 12.45
CA ILE A 7 -2.71 23.34 13.14
C ILE A 7 -3.94 23.34 14.08
N ARG A 8 -4.20 24.46 14.77
CA ARG A 8 -5.42 24.60 15.62
C ARG A 8 -6.71 24.71 14.81
N LEU A 9 -6.70 25.31 13.62
CA LEU A 9 -7.88 25.43 12.74
C LEU A 9 -8.26 24.08 12.12
N CYS A 10 -7.29 23.32 11.60
CA CYS A 10 -7.55 21.96 11.10
C CYS A 10 -7.95 20.99 12.23
N GLY A 11 -7.27 21.05 13.39
CA GLY A 11 -7.54 20.17 14.53
C GLY A 11 -8.80 20.49 15.35
N ARG A 12 -9.39 21.69 15.23
CA ARG A 12 -10.68 22.05 15.85
C ARG A 12 -11.87 21.71 14.97
N HIS A 13 -11.78 21.87 13.64
CA HIS A 13 -12.91 21.57 12.76
C HIS A 13 -13.13 20.07 12.52
N LEU A 14 -12.08 19.25 12.59
CA LEU A 14 -12.22 17.79 12.54
C LEU A 14 -12.87 17.19 13.80
N ARG A 15 -12.76 17.85 14.97
CA ARG A 15 -13.46 17.45 16.20
C ARG A 15 -14.96 17.75 16.14
N HIS A 16 -15.34 18.87 15.51
CA HIS A 16 -16.75 19.21 15.23
C HIS A 16 -17.43 18.27 14.23
N TRP A 17 -16.66 17.47 13.48
CA TRP A 17 -17.19 16.48 12.54
C TRP A 17 -17.92 15.31 13.23
N SER A 18 -17.81 15.18 14.56
CA SER A 18 -18.52 14.18 15.37
C SER A 18 -19.74 14.72 16.14
N SER A 19 -20.01 16.03 16.12
CA SER A 19 -21.11 16.59 16.90
C SER A 19 -21.68 17.85 16.24
N GLN A 20 -22.71 17.68 15.41
CA GLN A 20 -23.83 18.63 15.24
C GLN A 20 -24.74 18.17 14.09
N SER A 21 -25.80 17.44 14.44
CA SER A 21 -27.07 17.49 13.72
C SER A 21 -28.02 18.38 14.52
N SER A 22 -28.06 19.68 14.23
CA SER A 22 -29.05 20.59 14.80
C SER A 22 -30.03 21.01 13.72
N ARG A 23 -31.28 20.55 13.86
CA ARG A 23 -32.43 20.92 13.03
C ARG A 23 -32.84 22.37 13.32
N THR A 24 -32.97 23.20 12.30
CA THR A 24 -33.68 24.48 12.36
C THR A 24 -35.15 24.26 12.02
N ALA A 25 -36.03 24.62 12.96
CA ALA A 25 -37.47 24.64 12.79
C ALA A 25 -37.91 25.94 12.11
N THR A 26 -38.73 25.85 11.08
CA THR A 26 -39.47 26.99 10.52
C THR A 26 -40.95 26.62 10.45
N THR A 27 -41.73 27.34 11.24
CA THR A 27 -43.20 27.27 11.34
C THR A 27 -43.86 27.97 10.16
N VAL A 28 -44.72 27.27 9.41
CA VAL A 28 -45.84 27.89 8.66
C VAL A 28 -47.07 27.00 8.82
N SER A 29 -48.17 27.64 9.19
CA SER A 29 -49.46 27.05 9.58
C SER A 29 -50.41 26.84 8.40
N GLY A 30 -51.13 25.70 8.41
CA GLY A 30 -52.55 25.62 8.10
C GLY A 30 -52.98 25.10 6.72
N ALA A 31 -53.43 23.84 6.65
CA ALA A 31 -54.82 23.45 6.36
C ALA A 31 -54.94 21.91 6.27
N PHE A 32 -55.94 21.37 6.99
CA PHE A 32 -56.26 19.95 7.14
C PHE A 32 -56.98 19.35 5.93
N VAL A 33 -56.59 18.14 5.49
CA VAL A 33 -57.52 17.11 4.97
C VAL A 33 -57.00 15.72 5.39
N THR A 34 -57.92 14.91 5.90
CA THR A 34 -57.86 13.55 6.49
C THR A 34 -57.48 12.45 5.48
N SER A 35 -56.73 11.38 5.79
CA SER A 35 -57.14 10.07 6.39
C SER A 35 -55.91 9.09 6.41
N PRO A 36 -55.95 7.80 6.86
CA PRO A 36 -55.07 7.27 7.91
C PRO A 36 -54.04 6.17 7.48
N GLU A 37 -53.33 5.63 8.49
CA GLU A 37 -52.43 4.45 8.52
C GLU A 37 -50.90 4.65 8.40
N VAL A 38 -50.37 5.25 9.47
CA VAL A 38 -49.21 4.83 10.29
C VAL A 38 -48.33 3.66 9.77
N ARG A 39 -47.18 3.99 9.17
CA ARG A 39 -45.95 3.19 9.32
C ARG A 39 -44.98 3.92 10.23
N ARG A 40 -44.83 3.42 11.47
CA ARG A 40 -43.82 3.88 12.42
C ARG A 40 -42.44 3.42 11.96
N LEU A 41 -41.58 4.37 11.59
CA LEU A 41 -40.13 4.19 11.64
C LEU A 41 -39.71 4.42 13.09
N SER A 42 -39.33 3.34 13.78
CA SER A 42 -38.72 3.42 15.11
C SER A 42 -37.22 3.62 14.96
N THR A 43 -36.78 4.83 15.28
CA THR A 43 -35.40 5.11 15.70
C THR A 43 -35.15 4.41 17.03
N GLY A 44 -34.12 3.57 17.09
CA GLY A 44 -33.63 2.96 18.33
C GLY A 44 -32.12 2.93 18.30
N ASP A 45 -31.51 3.91 18.96
CA ASP A 45 -30.09 3.89 19.35
C ASP A 45 -29.90 2.93 20.53
N LEU A 46 -28.72 2.30 20.55
CA LEU A 46 -28.06 1.60 21.67
C LEU A 46 -28.64 0.24 22.10
N LEU A 47 -27.82 -0.80 21.90
CA LEU A 47 -27.24 -1.61 22.99
C LEU A 47 -26.21 -2.58 22.39
N GLN A 48 -24.94 -2.16 22.41
CA GLN A 48 -23.80 -3.03 22.14
C GLN A 48 -23.53 -3.84 23.41
N GLU A 49 -24.21 -4.99 23.54
CA GLU A 49 -23.88 -5.96 24.56
C GLU A 49 -22.56 -6.66 24.20
N LYS A 50 -21.60 -6.53 25.11
CA LYS A 50 -20.30 -7.18 25.09
C LYS A 50 -20.48 -8.70 25.08
N LEU A 51 -20.09 -9.34 23.98
CA LEU A 51 -19.58 -10.70 24.00
C LEU A 51 -18.11 -10.66 23.60
N ALA A 52 -17.26 -10.80 24.62
CA ALA A 52 -15.82 -10.76 24.51
C ALA A 52 -15.32 -11.97 23.70
N THR A 53 -14.89 -11.70 22.47
CA THR A 53 -13.82 -12.46 21.81
C THR A 53 -12.64 -11.49 21.66
N LYS A 54 -11.46 -11.92 22.12
CA LYS A 54 -10.26 -11.09 22.33
C LYS A 54 -9.93 -10.18 21.13
N SER A 55 -10.07 -8.87 21.29
CA SER A 55 -9.66 -7.84 20.32
C SER A 55 -8.16 -7.51 20.36
N VAL A 56 -7.30 -8.53 20.52
CA VAL A 56 -5.90 -8.34 20.96
C VAL A 56 -4.91 -8.00 19.83
N GLN A 57 -5.20 -8.32 18.56
CA GLN A 57 -4.19 -8.34 17.48
C GLN A 57 -3.79 -6.95 16.90
N ARG A 58 -4.72 -6.00 16.76
CA ARG A 58 -4.42 -4.68 16.16
C ARG A 58 -3.59 -3.77 17.07
N HIS A 59 -3.50 -4.09 18.35
CA HIS A 59 -2.75 -3.31 19.34
C HIS A 59 -1.23 -3.50 19.16
N ASP A 60 -0.78 -4.70 18.81
CA ASP A 60 0.64 -5.04 18.77
C ASP A 60 1.35 -4.45 17.55
N TRP A 61 0.67 -4.39 16.39
CA TRP A 61 1.15 -3.64 15.22
C TRP A 61 1.39 -2.15 15.55
N ASN A 62 0.37 -1.48 16.07
CA ASN A 62 0.44 -0.05 16.40
C ASN A 62 1.53 0.25 17.43
N ARG A 63 1.72 -0.66 18.39
CA ARG A 63 2.79 -0.58 19.37
C ARG A 63 4.15 -0.74 18.71
N ALA A 64 4.34 -1.76 17.86
CA ALA A 64 5.61 -1.99 17.17
C ALA A 64 6.03 -0.79 16.31
N VAL A 65 5.11 -0.22 15.54
CA VAL A 65 5.37 1.01 14.75
C VAL A 65 5.70 2.19 15.65
N SER A 66 4.94 2.40 16.73
CA SER A 66 5.20 3.53 17.64
C SER A 66 6.55 3.43 18.34
N GLU A 67 6.99 2.23 18.73
CA GLU A 67 8.34 2.03 19.29
C GLU A 67 9.43 2.24 18.23
N ALA A 68 9.21 1.76 17.00
CA ALA A 68 10.10 1.99 15.87
C ALA A 68 10.27 3.49 15.56
N GLU A 69 9.19 4.27 15.55
CA GLU A 69 9.24 5.72 15.34
C GLU A 69 10.05 6.45 16.42
N LYS A 70 9.95 6.01 17.69
CA LYS A 70 10.76 6.56 18.78
C LYS A 70 12.24 6.28 18.57
N ILE A 71 12.59 5.10 18.07
CA ILE A 71 13.98 4.70 17.82
C ILE A 71 14.62 5.58 16.75
N VAL A 72 13.92 5.88 15.66
CA VAL A 72 14.45 6.77 14.60
C VAL A 72 14.37 8.25 14.96
N GLY A 73 13.68 8.60 16.05
CA GLY A 73 13.53 9.97 16.54
C GLY A 73 12.68 10.87 15.63
N TYR A 74 11.89 10.27 14.74
CA TYR A 74 11.14 10.99 13.72
C TYR A 74 9.82 10.30 13.40
N PRO A 75 8.66 10.94 13.63
CA PRO A 75 7.37 10.39 13.23
C PRO A 75 7.31 10.31 11.71
N THR A 76 6.93 9.15 11.16
CA THR A 76 6.77 8.98 9.71
C THR A 76 5.66 9.84 9.12
N SER A 77 4.62 10.05 9.91
CA SER A 77 3.60 11.07 9.63
C SER A 77 4.18 12.45 9.34
N PHE A 78 5.34 12.81 9.88
CA PHE A 78 5.97 14.09 9.62
C PHE A 78 6.71 14.13 8.27
N LEU A 79 7.28 13.02 7.79
CA LEU A 79 7.81 12.94 6.41
C LEU A 79 6.68 13.19 5.41
N SER A 80 5.53 12.53 5.61
CA SER A 80 4.37 12.69 4.75
C SER A 80 3.75 14.09 4.84
N LEU A 81 3.78 14.71 6.03
CA LEU A 81 3.25 16.06 6.22
C LEU A 81 4.18 17.15 5.69
N ARG A 82 5.50 16.95 5.68
CA ARG A 82 6.46 17.98 5.25
C ARG A 82 6.26 18.37 3.79
N TRP A 83 5.98 17.43 2.89
CA TRP A 83 5.68 17.75 1.50
C TRP A 83 4.27 18.37 1.35
N LEU A 84 3.28 17.92 2.14
CA LEU A 84 1.93 18.49 2.20
C LEU A 84 1.90 19.97 2.65
N LEU A 85 2.98 20.45 3.26
CA LEU A 85 3.11 21.82 3.79
C LEU A 85 3.83 22.79 2.86
N SER A 86 4.13 22.39 1.62
CA SER A 86 4.62 23.31 0.57
C SER A 86 3.53 24.31 0.15
N ASP A 87 3.93 25.50 -0.29
CA ASP A 87 3.01 26.56 -0.75
C ASP A 87 2.18 26.07 -1.96
N GLU A 88 2.77 25.22 -2.78
CA GLU A 88 2.15 24.55 -3.92
C GLU A 88 1.03 23.59 -3.48
N ILE A 89 1.20 22.89 -2.36
CA ILE A 89 0.19 21.97 -1.83
C ILE A 89 -0.85 22.67 -0.96
N ALA A 90 -0.57 23.83 -0.37
CA ALA A 90 -1.63 24.66 0.20
C ALA A 90 -2.72 24.97 -0.87
N ASN A 91 -2.31 25.18 -2.13
CA ASN A 91 -3.24 25.34 -3.25
C ASN A 91 -3.97 24.03 -3.58
N VAL A 92 -3.27 22.89 -3.60
CA VAL A 92 -3.90 21.56 -3.74
C VAL A 92 -4.92 21.28 -2.63
N ALA A 93 -4.63 21.65 -1.38
CA ALA A 93 -5.51 21.47 -0.23
C ALA A 93 -6.78 22.33 -0.33
N LEU A 94 -6.67 23.57 -0.86
CA LEU A 94 -7.83 24.39 -1.19
C LEU A 94 -8.72 23.74 -2.25
N HIS A 95 -8.10 23.05 -3.21
CA HIS A 95 -8.80 22.33 -4.27
C HIS A 95 -9.40 20.99 -3.79
N LEU A 96 -8.71 20.25 -2.93
CA LEU A 96 -9.25 19.06 -2.25
C LEU A 96 -10.52 19.38 -1.46
N ARG A 97 -10.64 20.59 -0.90
CA ARG A 97 -11.85 21.04 -0.20
C ARG A 97 -13.08 21.07 -1.13
N LYS A 98 -12.92 21.37 -2.42
CA LYS A 98 -14.03 21.35 -3.39
C LYS A 98 -14.53 19.93 -3.65
N LEU A 99 -13.65 18.95 -3.51
CA LEU A 99 -14.02 17.53 -3.65
C LEU A 99 -14.75 17.01 -2.42
N VAL A 100 -14.76 17.71 -1.28
CA VAL A 100 -15.41 17.24 -0.06
C VAL A 100 -16.91 17.07 -0.30
N GLY A 101 -17.38 15.83 -0.22
CA GLY A 101 -18.76 15.46 -0.53
C GLY A 101 -18.92 14.76 -1.88
N SER A 102 -17.95 14.93 -2.80
CA SER A 102 -17.77 14.01 -3.92
C SER A 102 -17.12 12.73 -3.37
N ASN A 103 -17.63 11.55 -3.69
CA ASN A 103 -17.01 10.27 -3.29
C ASN A 103 -15.70 9.99 -4.06
N HIS A 104 -14.95 11.04 -4.41
CA HIS A 104 -13.74 10.99 -5.22
C HIS A 104 -12.62 10.25 -4.47
N PRO A 105 -11.99 9.22 -5.08
CA PRO A 105 -10.96 8.42 -4.40
C PRO A 105 -9.72 9.18 -3.94
N LEU A 106 -9.36 10.28 -4.60
CA LEU A 106 -8.34 11.21 -4.09
C LEU A 106 -8.58 11.64 -2.63
N LEU A 107 -9.83 11.78 -2.17
CA LEU A 107 -10.08 12.09 -0.76
C LEU A 107 -9.77 10.91 0.16
N LYS A 108 -9.96 9.67 -0.31
CA LYS A 108 -9.53 8.47 0.42
C LYS A 108 -8.01 8.42 0.47
N ALA A 109 -7.33 8.63 -0.66
CA ALA A 109 -5.87 8.72 -0.72
C ALA A 109 -5.33 9.84 0.18
N ALA A 110 -5.87 11.05 0.08
CA ALA A 110 -5.49 12.19 0.93
C ALA A 110 -5.80 11.93 2.41
N LYS A 111 -6.93 11.30 2.73
CA LYS A 111 -7.23 10.87 4.10
C LYS A 111 -6.20 9.88 4.59
N THR A 112 -5.81 8.90 3.79
CA THR A 112 -4.75 7.93 4.12
C THR A 112 -3.39 8.62 4.35
N LEU A 113 -3.08 9.68 3.60
CA LEU A 113 -1.83 10.43 3.71
C LEU A 113 -1.80 11.41 4.89
N ILE A 114 -2.93 12.05 5.22
CA ILE A 114 -3.06 13.05 6.28
C ILE A 114 -3.42 12.41 7.62
N TYR A 115 -4.45 11.57 7.59
CA TYR A 115 -4.86 10.72 8.70
C TYR A 115 -4.11 9.42 8.49
N ASN A 116 -2.93 9.33 9.10
CA ASN A 116 -2.14 8.11 9.19
C ASN A 116 -3.04 7.04 9.86
N ASP A 117 -3.88 6.36 9.08
CA ASP A 117 -4.63 5.21 9.54
C ASP A 117 -3.53 4.22 9.87
N LYS A 118 -3.29 3.99 11.17
CA LYS A 118 -2.06 3.40 11.73
C LYS A 118 -1.77 1.96 11.24
N ASN A 119 -2.55 1.49 10.28
CA ASN A 119 -2.42 0.29 9.47
C ASN A 119 -1.56 0.47 8.19
N GLN A 120 -1.05 1.67 7.89
CA GLN A 120 -0.30 1.93 6.66
C GLN A 120 1.18 1.48 6.74
N GLN A 121 1.69 1.05 5.59
CA GLN A 121 3.09 0.67 5.40
C GLN A 121 3.97 1.94 5.47
N ALA A 122 4.72 2.13 6.55
CA ALA A 122 5.62 3.27 6.67
C ALA A 122 6.99 2.96 6.03
N TRP A 123 7.10 3.06 4.70
CA TRP A 123 8.30 2.63 3.98
C TRP A 123 9.52 3.47 4.34
N GLY A 124 9.34 4.78 4.53
CA GLY A 124 10.38 5.65 5.07
C GLY A 124 10.89 5.19 6.45
N LEU A 125 10.02 4.64 7.31
CA LEU A 125 10.43 4.10 8.62
C LEU A 125 11.37 2.92 8.44
N ILE A 126 11.01 1.99 7.56
CA ILE A 126 11.79 0.78 7.30
C ILE A 126 13.18 1.16 6.78
N VAL A 127 13.26 2.09 5.83
CA VAL A 127 14.54 2.59 5.29
C VAL A 127 15.41 3.20 6.39
N LEU A 128 14.82 4.00 7.29
CA LEU A 128 15.53 4.60 8.42
C LEU A 128 15.98 3.56 9.46
N LEU A 129 15.15 2.57 9.76
CA LEU A 129 15.49 1.49 10.67
C LEU A 129 16.62 0.62 10.11
N VAL A 130 16.60 0.28 8.82
CA VAL A 130 17.70 -0.44 8.15
C VAL A 130 18.99 0.38 8.21
N SER A 131 18.90 1.68 7.92
CA SER A 131 20.03 2.61 8.03
C SER A 131 20.64 2.60 9.44
N LYS A 132 19.79 2.69 10.47
CA LYS A 132 20.22 2.72 11.87
C LYS A 132 20.71 1.37 12.38
N ALA A 133 20.11 0.27 11.92
CA ALA A 133 20.50 -1.08 12.30
C ALA A 133 21.87 -1.47 11.75
N ALA A 134 22.16 -1.09 10.50
CA ALA A 134 23.45 -1.32 9.87
C ALA A 134 24.53 -0.32 10.31
N GLY A 135 24.12 0.88 10.72
CA GLY A 135 25.04 1.99 10.98
C GLY A 135 25.69 2.51 9.69
N HIS A 136 26.82 3.20 9.83
CA HIS A 136 27.64 3.68 8.71
C HIS A 136 29.12 3.44 9.02
N LEU A 137 29.96 3.46 7.99
CA LEU A 137 31.41 3.35 8.17
C LEU A 137 32.02 4.65 8.73
N ASP A 138 33.19 4.54 9.37
CA ASP A 138 33.90 5.65 10.01
C ASP A 138 34.46 6.69 9.02
N ASN A 139 34.55 6.32 7.74
CA ASN A 139 35.06 7.20 6.68
C ASN A 139 34.02 8.19 6.14
N ILE A 140 32.76 8.12 6.60
CA ILE A 140 31.70 9.03 6.20
C ILE A 140 31.91 10.40 6.87
N PRO A 141 31.89 11.53 6.11
CA PRO A 141 32.14 12.86 6.67
C PRO A 141 31.20 13.22 7.82
N ASP A 142 31.73 13.84 8.89
CA ASP A 142 30.96 14.28 10.06
C ASP A 142 29.76 15.18 9.71
N MET A 143 29.86 15.97 8.63
CA MET A 143 28.78 16.83 8.13
C MET A 143 27.58 16.05 7.55
N GLU A 144 27.81 14.81 7.07
CA GLU A 144 26.74 13.93 6.59
C GLU A 144 26.03 13.22 7.76
N GLN A 145 26.63 13.16 8.94
CA GLN A 145 26.12 12.43 10.08
C GLN A 145 25.15 13.26 10.91
N ASP A 146 23.90 12.82 11.06
CA ASP A 146 23.02 13.30 12.12
C ASP A 146 23.28 12.47 13.39
N LYS A 147 24.27 12.91 14.18
CA LYS A 147 24.70 12.23 15.41
C LYS A 147 23.56 12.06 16.43
N SER A 148 22.54 12.94 16.39
CA SER A 148 21.39 12.87 17.30
C SER A 148 20.42 11.75 16.92
N ALA A 149 20.24 11.52 15.61
CA ALA A 149 19.36 10.48 15.09
C ALA A 149 20.08 9.14 14.85
N GLY A 150 21.41 9.15 14.70
CA GLY A 150 22.21 7.96 14.38
C GLY A 150 22.01 7.47 12.95
N VAL A 151 21.73 8.39 12.01
CA VAL A 151 21.56 8.14 10.57
C VAL A 151 22.18 9.27 9.76
N LEU A 152 22.42 9.06 8.46
CA LEU A 152 22.94 10.09 7.56
C LEU A 152 21.83 11.01 7.03
N HIS A 153 22.18 12.26 6.71
CA HIS A 153 21.27 13.21 6.06
C HIS A 153 20.79 12.67 4.71
N SER A 154 21.70 12.07 3.93
CA SER A 154 21.41 11.39 2.67
C SER A 154 20.48 10.18 2.85
N GLN A 155 20.62 9.39 3.92
CA GLN A 155 19.70 8.29 4.24
C GLN A 155 18.31 8.79 4.62
N ARG A 156 18.21 9.92 5.33
CA ARG A 156 16.91 10.57 5.62
C ARG A 156 16.25 11.09 4.35
N ALA A 157 17.00 11.77 3.48
CA ALA A 157 16.49 12.22 2.19
C ALA A 157 16.01 11.04 1.34
N LEU A 158 16.73 9.92 1.34
CA LEU A 158 16.30 8.70 0.66
C LEU A 158 14.98 8.12 1.23
N ALA A 159 14.78 8.16 2.54
CA ALA A 159 13.53 7.76 3.16
C ALA A 159 12.35 8.68 2.77
N GLU A 160 12.59 10.00 2.71
CA GLU A 160 11.62 10.98 2.20
C GLU A 160 11.27 10.72 0.73
N VAL A 161 12.29 10.52 -0.11
CA VAL A 161 12.12 10.13 -1.52
C VAL A 161 11.25 8.88 -1.62
N THR A 162 11.60 7.80 -0.93
CA THR A 162 10.88 6.52 -1.01
C THR A 162 9.40 6.68 -0.71
N GLU A 163 9.07 7.45 0.33
CA GLU A 163 7.68 7.72 0.72
C GLU A 163 6.94 8.58 -0.32
N MET A 164 7.60 9.58 -0.91
CA MET A 164 7.02 10.40 -1.99
C MET A 164 6.71 9.58 -3.23
N ILE A 165 7.63 8.69 -3.64
CA ILE A 165 7.42 7.80 -4.80
C ILE A 165 6.23 6.88 -4.53
N ARG A 166 6.21 6.22 -3.37
CA ARG A 166 5.15 5.31 -2.97
C ARG A 166 3.80 6.04 -2.92
N THR A 167 3.77 7.23 -2.36
CA THR A 167 2.59 8.09 -2.29
C THR A 167 2.08 8.45 -3.68
N SER A 168 2.97 8.90 -4.58
CA SER A 168 2.59 9.23 -5.95
C SER A 168 1.94 8.04 -6.64
N HIS A 169 2.57 6.87 -6.55
CA HIS A 169 2.04 5.65 -7.15
C HIS A 169 0.64 5.34 -6.61
N LEU A 170 0.42 5.42 -5.29
CA LEU A 170 -0.91 5.22 -4.69
C LEU A 170 -1.95 6.24 -5.15
N VAL A 171 -1.56 7.51 -5.31
CA VAL A 171 -2.44 8.56 -5.82
C VAL A 171 -2.85 8.27 -7.25
N HIS A 172 -1.90 7.93 -8.13
CA HIS A 172 -2.16 7.58 -9.52
C HIS A 172 -3.02 6.30 -9.65
N GLN A 173 -2.71 5.25 -8.88
CA GLN A 173 -3.51 4.02 -8.85
C GLN A 173 -4.95 4.28 -8.38
N GLY A 174 -5.14 5.18 -7.42
CA GLY A 174 -6.45 5.57 -6.93
C GLY A 174 -7.34 6.26 -7.97
N MET A 175 -6.79 6.68 -9.12
CA MET A 175 -7.53 7.31 -10.21
C MET A 175 -7.94 6.34 -11.33
N LEU A 176 -7.49 5.10 -11.29
CA LEU A 176 -7.83 4.14 -12.33
C LEU A 176 -9.28 3.68 -12.15
N ASN A 177 -9.99 3.51 -13.27
CA ASN A 177 -11.32 2.90 -13.33
C ASN A 177 -12.39 3.56 -12.45
N LEU A 178 -12.37 4.90 -12.37
CA LEU A 178 -13.34 5.69 -11.59
C LEU A 178 -14.77 5.66 -12.14
N GLN A 179 -14.92 5.39 -13.43
CA GLN A 179 -16.21 5.27 -14.10
C GLN A 179 -16.52 3.80 -14.37
N SER A 180 -17.82 3.46 -14.32
CA SER A 180 -18.30 2.19 -14.81
C SER A 180 -17.96 2.03 -16.30
N TYR A 181 -17.71 0.80 -16.73
CA TYR A 181 -17.42 0.46 -18.11
C TYR A 181 -18.39 1.09 -19.12
N ASP A 182 -19.70 1.05 -18.85
CA ASP A 182 -20.73 1.62 -19.76
C ASP A 182 -20.64 3.15 -19.94
N ASN A 183 -19.94 3.83 -19.03
CA ASN A 183 -19.74 5.28 -19.07
C ASN A 183 -18.30 5.66 -19.43
N ALA A 184 -17.41 4.68 -19.63
CA ALA A 184 -16.01 4.93 -19.95
C ALA A 184 -15.90 5.63 -21.31
N GLY A 185 -15.19 6.76 -21.35
CA GLY A 185 -15.02 7.56 -22.57
C GLY A 185 -16.18 8.51 -22.89
N ASN A 186 -17.27 8.48 -22.11
CA ASN A 186 -18.28 9.53 -22.18
C ASN A 186 -17.80 10.75 -21.40
N ASP A 187 -17.99 11.94 -21.98
CA ASP A 187 -17.68 13.19 -21.31
C ASP A 187 -18.48 13.28 -20.01
N LEU A 188 -17.77 13.34 -18.88
CA LEU A 188 -18.38 13.87 -17.66
C LEU A 188 -18.82 15.30 -17.97
N SER A 189 -19.96 15.74 -17.42
CA SER A 189 -20.34 17.15 -17.53
C SER A 189 -19.15 18.03 -17.14
N GLY A 190 -18.83 19.05 -17.95
CA GLY A 190 -17.63 19.87 -17.81
C GLY A 190 -17.45 20.52 -16.42
N ASP A 191 -18.54 20.62 -15.66
CA ASP A 191 -18.60 21.14 -14.28
C ASP A 191 -18.50 20.05 -13.20
N SER A 192 -18.20 18.80 -13.55
CA SER A 192 -18.12 17.75 -12.54
C SER A 192 -16.88 17.94 -11.65
N ASP A 193 -17.10 17.99 -10.34
CA ASP A 193 -16.03 17.94 -9.34
C ASP A 193 -15.10 16.72 -9.54
N MET A 194 -15.59 15.67 -10.23
CA MET A 194 -14.83 14.49 -10.60
C MET A 194 -13.71 14.78 -11.63
N ILE A 195 -13.99 15.50 -12.73
CA ILE A 195 -12.92 15.89 -13.69
C ILE A 195 -11.86 16.73 -12.98
N PHE A 196 -12.32 17.66 -12.14
CA PHE A 196 -11.43 18.54 -11.40
C PHE A 196 -10.55 17.73 -10.44
N GLY A 197 -11.14 16.80 -9.69
CA GLY A 197 -10.41 15.92 -8.77
C GLY A 197 -9.40 15.02 -9.47
N ASN A 198 -9.75 14.50 -10.66
CA ASN A 198 -8.83 13.71 -11.48
C ASN A 198 -7.58 14.51 -11.86
N LYS A 199 -7.76 15.75 -12.32
CA LYS A 199 -6.63 16.64 -12.67
C LYS A 199 -5.71 16.89 -11.47
N ILE A 200 -6.30 17.15 -10.30
CA ILE A 200 -5.52 17.39 -9.07
C ILE A 200 -4.76 16.13 -8.63
N ALA A 201 -5.39 14.96 -8.71
CA ALA A 201 -4.75 13.70 -8.36
C ALA A 201 -3.57 13.39 -9.30
N LEU A 202 -3.77 13.53 -10.62
CA LEU A 202 -2.74 13.25 -11.62
C LEU A 202 -1.52 14.15 -11.43
N LEU A 203 -1.75 15.48 -11.43
CA LEU A 203 -0.69 16.47 -11.28
C LEU A 203 -0.04 16.42 -9.89
N GLY A 204 -0.81 16.07 -8.85
CA GLY A 204 -0.31 15.88 -7.51
C GLY A 204 0.68 14.71 -7.41
N GLY A 205 0.38 13.59 -8.07
CA GLY A 205 1.34 12.48 -8.20
C GLY A 205 2.58 12.90 -9.00
N ASP A 206 2.40 13.55 -10.15
CA ASP A 206 3.53 13.98 -10.99
C ASP A 206 4.46 14.96 -10.26
N TYR A 207 3.89 15.88 -9.48
CA TYR A 207 4.63 16.79 -8.62
C TYR A 207 5.48 16.04 -7.57
N LEU A 208 4.94 14.99 -6.95
CA LEU A 208 5.69 14.17 -5.99
C LEU A 208 6.84 13.42 -6.66
N LEU A 209 6.63 12.86 -7.85
CA LEU A 209 7.68 12.20 -8.61
C LEU A 209 8.77 13.16 -9.06
N ALA A 210 8.41 14.36 -9.51
CA ALA A 210 9.36 15.40 -9.89
C ALA A 210 10.23 15.82 -8.71
N ASN A 211 9.63 16.04 -7.53
CA ASN A 211 10.37 16.36 -6.31
C ASN A 211 11.25 15.20 -5.84
N ALA A 212 10.75 13.97 -5.88
CA ALA A 212 11.55 12.79 -5.56
C ALA A 212 12.78 12.70 -6.49
N SER A 213 12.59 12.91 -7.79
CA SER A 213 13.67 12.91 -8.79
C SER A 213 14.69 14.02 -8.53
N GLN A 214 14.23 15.23 -8.19
CA GLN A 214 15.10 16.35 -7.83
C GLN A 214 15.93 16.06 -6.57
N GLN A 215 15.30 15.49 -5.54
CA GLN A 215 15.98 15.15 -4.29
C GLN A 215 17.03 14.05 -4.52
N VAL A 216 16.70 13.00 -5.26
CA VAL A 216 17.66 11.95 -5.65
C VAL A 216 18.85 12.53 -6.41
N ALA A 217 18.62 13.44 -7.36
CA ALA A 217 19.70 14.11 -8.09
C ALA A 217 20.59 14.98 -7.17
N THR A 218 19.99 15.59 -6.14
CA THR A 218 20.72 16.42 -5.15
C THR A 218 21.65 15.59 -4.27
N LEU A 219 21.41 14.28 -4.10
CA LEU A 219 22.33 13.36 -3.44
C LEU A 219 23.63 13.15 -4.22
N ARG A 220 23.69 13.55 -5.51
CA ARG A 220 24.88 13.49 -6.37
C ARG A 220 25.55 12.11 -6.40
N ASN A 221 24.75 11.06 -6.32
CA ASN A 221 25.19 9.67 -6.39
C ASN A 221 24.54 9.01 -7.62
N GLN A 222 25.34 8.74 -8.66
CA GLN A 222 24.86 8.20 -9.93
C GLN A 222 24.29 6.79 -9.79
N ASP A 223 24.97 5.92 -9.02
CA ASP A 223 24.51 4.54 -8.78
C ASP A 223 23.16 4.53 -8.07
N LEU A 224 23.00 5.40 -7.05
CA LEU A 224 21.74 5.57 -6.34
C LEU A 224 20.64 6.08 -7.28
N ASN A 225 20.95 7.08 -8.12
CA ASN A 225 19.99 7.63 -9.06
C ASN A 225 19.50 6.59 -10.07
N MET A 226 20.41 5.78 -10.63
CA MET A 226 20.06 4.66 -11.52
C MET A 226 19.19 3.63 -10.79
N LEU A 227 19.56 3.28 -9.56
CA LEU A 227 18.83 2.30 -8.75
C LEU A 227 17.40 2.77 -8.46
N ILE A 228 17.20 4.01 -8.00
CA ILE A 228 15.85 4.54 -7.71
C ILE A 228 15.06 4.77 -9.01
N SER A 229 15.72 5.20 -10.08
CA SER A 229 15.06 5.35 -11.39
C SER A 229 14.57 4.02 -11.96
N SER A 230 15.32 2.93 -11.75
CA SER A 230 14.85 1.57 -12.10
C SER A 230 13.64 1.14 -11.25
N ALA A 231 13.53 1.58 -10.00
CA ALA A 231 12.34 1.34 -9.18
C ALA A 231 11.09 2.04 -9.74
N PHE A 232 11.26 3.25 -10.33
CA PHE A 232 10.17 3.94 -11.02
C PHE A 232 9.66 3.16 -12.22
N ARG A 233 10.59 2.65 -13.05
CA ARG A 233 10.24 1.80 -14.19
C ARG A 233 9.44 0.59 -13.73
N ASP A 234 9.93 -0.13 -12.72
CA ASP A 234 9.28 -1.34 -12.22
C ASP A 234 7.83 -1.06 -11.73
N LEU A 235 7.63 0.06 -11.02
CA LEU A 235 6.29 0.51 -10.59
C LEU A 235 5.36 0.85 -11.76
N ALA A 236 5.90 1.35 -12.87
CA ALA A 236 5.11 1.62 -14.07
C ALA A 236 4.73 0.30 -14.76
N GLU A 237 5.69 -0.61 -14.93
CA GLU A 237 5.54 -1.92 -15.56
C GLU A 237 4.54 -2.82 -14.83
N SER A 238 4.39 -2.68 -13.51
CA SER A 238 3.44 -3.48 -12.70
C SER A 238 2.00 -3.44 -13.23
N ASN A 239 1.62 -2.36 -13.91
CA ASN A 239 0.29 -2.15 -14.48
C ASN A 239 0.03 -2.88 -15.79
N PHE A 240 1.05 -3.55 -16.35
CA PHE A 240 0.98 -4.17 -17.67
C PHE A 240 1.33 -5.67 -17.65
N ILE A 241 1.37 -6.27 -16.46
CA ILE A 241 1.60 -7.71 -16.30
C ILE A 241 0.30 -8.52 -16.44
N GLY A 242 0.35 -9.61 -17.21
CA GLY A 242 -0.69 -10.63 -17.31
C GLY A 242 -1.97 -10.20 -18.03
N GLU A 243 -3.00 -11.07 -17.99
CA GLU A 243 -4.30 -10.80 -18.60
C GLU A 243 -5.05 -9.65 -17.91
N ARG A 244 -5.84 -8.91 -18.67
CA ARG A 244 -6.61 -7.74 -18.20
C ARG A 244 -7.96 -7.65 -18.90
N ASP A 245 -8.90 -6.99 -18.24
CA ASP A 245 -10.17 -6.61 -18.87
C ASP A 245 -10.02 -5.37 -19.76
N GLU A 246 -11.10 -4.95 -20.43
CA GLU A 246 -11.10 -3.79 -21.32
C GLU A 246 -10.87 -2.44 -20.59
N GLN A 247 -11.03 -2.39 -19.26
CA GLN A 247 -10.68 -1.23 -18.43
C GLN A 247 -9.29 -1.38 -17.77
N ASN A 248 -8.46 -2.30 -18.24
CA ASN A 248 -7.11 -2.55 -17.69
C ASN A 248 -7.10 -3.08 -16.24
N ASN A 249 -8.22 -3.60 -15.71
CA ASN A 249 -8.21 -4.30 -14.43
C ASN A 249 -7.46 -5.63 -14.56
N PRO A 250 -6.62 -6.00 -13.58
CA PRO A 250 -5.85 -7.24 -13.63
C PRO A 250 -6.75 -8.46 -13.47
N LEU A 251 -6.61 -9.41 -14.41
CA LEU A 251 -7.19 -10.75 -14.31
C LEU A 251 -6.08 -11.76 -14.02
N PRO A 252 -6.37 -12.81 -13.24
CA PRO A 252 -5.43 -13.91 -13.05
C PRO A 252 -5.32 -14.70 -14.34
N THR A 253 -4.13 -15.17 -14.67
CA THR A 253 -3.94 -16.00 -15.86
C THR A 253 -4.51 -17.38 -15.64
N LYS A 254 -5.07 -17.99 -16.70
CA LYS A 254 -5.54 -19.38 -16.67
C LYS A 254 -4.40 -20.32 -16.27
N PRO A 255 -4.55 -21.11 -15.20
CA PRO A 255 -3.55 -22.11 -14.83
C PRO A 255 -3.38 -23.12 -15.97
N GLY A 256 -2.15 -23.25 -16.48
CA GLY A 256 -1.83 -24.17 -17.57
C GLY A 256 -1.91 -25.65 -17.14
N THR A 257 -2.42 -26.52 -18.02
CA THR A 257 -2.51 -27.98 -17.81
C THR A 257 -1.15 -28.68 -17.65
N GLN A 258 -0.05 -28.07 -18.11
CA GLN A 258 1.31 -28.61 -18.02
C GLN A 258 2.02 -28.32 -16.67
N LEU A 259 1.42 -27.53 -15.77
CA LEU A 259 2.08 -27.05 -14.54
C LEU A 259 2.03 -28.04 -13.36
N LYS A 260 1.37 -29.19 -13.50
CA LYS A 260 1.35 -30.22 -12.43
C LYS A 260 2.71 -30.87 -12.17
N GLU A 261 3.64 -30.83 -13.12
CA GLU A 261 4.98 -31.44 -12.98
C GLU A 261 6.05 -30.50 -12.41
N LEU A 262 5.74 -29.20 -12.29
CA LEU A 262 6.63 -28.15 -11.78
C LEU A 262 6.06 -27.48 -10.53
N ALA A 263 5.39 -28.25 -9.66
CA ALA A 263 4.97 -27.74 -8.36
C ALA A 263 6.22 -27.27 -7.58
N THR A 264 6.51 -25.98 -7.66
CA THR A 264 7.57 -25.35 -6.88
C THR A 264 7.27 -25.66 -5.42
N ASP A 265 8.23 -26.20 -4.69
CA ASP A 265 8.08 -26.37 -3.26
C ASP A 265 7.87 -24.97 -2.66
N LEU A 266 6.66 -24.69 -2.20
CA LEU A 266 6.29 -23.44 -1.54
C LEU A 266 7.11 -23.21 -0.26
N ASN A 267 7.80 -24.24 0.26
CA ASN A 267 8.73 -24.11 1.37
C ASN A 267 10.18 -23.83 0.91
N SER A 268 10.48 -23.98 -0.39
CA SER A 268 11.78 -23.63 -0.94
C SER A 268 12.03 -22.14 -0.76
N LEU A 269 13.19 -21.79 -0.21
CA LEU A 269 13.66 -20.40 -0.07
C LEU A 269 14.52 -19.98 -1.26
N GLU A 270 14.50 -20.77 -2.34
CA GLU A 270 15.23 -20.47 -3.57
C GLU A 270 14.74 -19.16 -4.20
N ASP A 271 15.63 -18.59 -5.00
CA ASP A 271 15.35 -17.38 -5.76
C ASP A 271 14.13 -17.56 -6.68
N LEU A 272 13.32 -16.51 -6.79
CA LEU A 272 12.13 -16.50 -7.66
C LEU A 272 12.51 -16.47 -9.14
N GLY A 273 13.77 -16.17 -9.45
CA GLY A 273 14.35 -16.28 -10.78
C GLY A 273 14.02 -15.11 -11.70
N PHE A 274 13.72 -13.93 -11.14
CA PHE A 274 13.40 -12.74 -11.92
C PHE A 274 14.63 -12.03 -12.49
N GLY A 275 15.84 -12.47 -12.13
CA GLY A 275 17.12 -11.84 -12.52
C GLY A 275 17.49 -10.61 -11.68
N ASP A 276 16.62 -10.20 -10.76
CA ASP A 276 16.73 -9.02 -9.90
C ASP A 276 17.86 -9.10 -8.86
N LEU A 277 18.40 -10.29 -8.58
CA LEU A 277 19.56 -10.50 -7.72
C LEU A 277 20.90 -10.45 -8.47
N GLU A 278 20.88 -10.65 -9.79
CA GLU A 278 22.05 -10.53 -10.68
C GLU A 278 22.36 -9.05 -10.90
N ASP A 279 21.40 -8.35 -11.52
CA ASP A 279 21.41 -6.91 -11.75
C ASP A 279 20.02 -6.33 -11.40
N ASN A 280 19.98 -5.50 -10.36
CA ASN A 280 18.74 -4.89 -9.88
C ASN A 280 18.36 -3.62 -10.66
N THR A 281 19.14 -3.21 -11.65
CA THR A 281 18.82 -2.05 -12.51
C THR A 281 18.18 -2.46 -13.82
N GLU A 282 18.33 -3.71 -14.26
CA GLU A 282 17.71 -4.25 -15.47
C GLU A 282 16.22 -4.60 -15.27
N PRO A 283 15.40 -4.66 -16.34
CA PRO A 283 14.03 -5.14 -16.26
C PRO A 283 13.94 -6.59 -15.79
N MET A 284 12.90 -6.91 -15.02
CA MET A 284 12.69 -8.27 -14.51
C MET A 284 12.26 -9.23 -15.62
N LYS A 285 12.72 -10.49 -15.54
CA LYS A 285 12.34 -11.55 -16.48
C LYS A 285 10.89 -11.97 -16.23
N ILE A 286 10.05 -11.86 -17.26
CA ILE A 286 8.61 -12.21 -17.23
C ILE A 286 8.38 -13.62 -17.80
N ASP A 287 9.32 -14.15 -18.58
CA ASP A 287 9.18 -15.44 -19.26
C ASP A 287 8.95 -16.59 -18.27
N GLY A 288 7.89 -17.37 -18.50
CA GLY A 288 7.54 -18.52 -17.67
C GLY A 288 7.00 -18.19 -16.27
N VAL A 289 6.70 -16.91 -16.00
CA VAL A 289 6.09 -16.46 -14.72
C VAL A 289 4.57 -16.58 -14.74
N VAL A 290 3.96 -16.19 -15.86
CA VAL A 290 2.51 -16.11 -16.06
C VAL A 290 1.90 -17.52 -16.02
N GLY A 291 0.81 -17.69 -15.24
CA GLY A 291 0.16 -18.99 -15.03
C GLY A 291 0.71 -19.81 -13.86
N HIS A 292 1.86 -19.43 -13.28
CA HIS A 292 2.36 -19.99 -12.02
C HIS A 292 1.91 -19.12 -10.84
N PRO A 293 1.05 -19.59 -9.91
CA PRO A 293 0.43 -18.72 -8.90
C PRO A 293 1.42 -17.91 -8.06
N GLU A 294 2.44 -18.58 -7.51
CA GLU A 294 3.43 -17.92 -6.64
C GLU A 294 4.29 -16.93 -7.42
N LYS A 295 4.80 -17.32 -8.60
CA LYS A 295 5.67 -16.46 -9.41
C LYS A 295 4.90 -15.28 -9.98
N GLU A 296 3.71 -15.51 -10.53
CA GLU A 296 2.86 -14.45 -11.07
C GLU A 296 2.48 -13.45 -9.98
N TRP A 297 2.01 -13.93 -8.83
CA TRP A 297 1.70 -13.07 -7.70
C TRP A 297 2.92 -12.29 -7.24
N SER A 298 4.06 -12.97 -7.09
CA SER A 298 5.29 -12.35 -6.61
C SER A 298 5.79 -11.29 -7.58
N LEU A 299 5.84 -11.56 -8.88
CA LEU A 299 6.29 -10.58 -9.88
C LEU A 299 5.43 -9.32 -9.86
N ARG A 300 4.09 -9.47 -9.84
CA ARG A 300 3.15 -8.33 -9.77
C ARG A 300 3.43 -7.43 -8.57
N HIS A 301 3.69 -8.03 -7.39
CA HIS A 301 3.86 -7.28 -6.14
C HIS A 301 5.30 -6.84 -5.87
N VAL A 302 6.30 -7.52 -6.44
CA VAL A 302 7.66 -7.00 -6.53
C VAL A 302 7.66 -5.74 -7.39
N LEU A 303 7.11 -5.78 -8.61
CA LEU A 303 7.02 -4.60 -9.47
C LEU A 303 6.15 -3.50 -8.84
N GLY A 304 4.99 -3.85 -8.30
CA GLY A 304 4.03 -2.91 -7.68
C GLY A 304 4.47 -2.33 -6.33
N GLY A 305 5.65 -2.71 -5.81
CA GLY A 305 6.16 -2.09 -4.61
C GLY A 305 7.40 -2.70 -3.96
N GLY A 306 7.55 -4.02 -4.00
CA GLY A 306 8.68 -4.70 -3.38
C GLY A 306 10.04 -4.27 -3.93
N SER A 307 10.10 -3.94 -5.22
CA SER A 307 11.30 -3.42 -5.88
C SER A 307 11.71 -2.08 -5.30
N LEU A 308 10.78 -1.14 -5.13
CA LEU A 308 11.07 0.17 -4.54
C LEU A 308 11.56 0.03 -3.09
N LEU A 309 10.89 -0.75 -2.23
CA LEU A 309 11.32 -0.93 -0.85
C LEU A 309 12.69 -1.64 -0.76
N GLY A 310 12.90 -2.68 -1.56
CA GLY A 310 14.19 -3.37 -1.66
C GLY A 310 15.31 -2.44 -2.10
N LYS A 311 15.11 -1.72 -3.21
CA LYS A 311 16.09 -0.78 -3.78
C LYS A 311 16.40 0.37 -2.81
N ALA A 312 15.40 0.87 -2.08
CA ALA A 312 15.61 1.87 -1.04
C ALA A 312 16.43 1.34 0.14
N CYS A 313 16.17 0.11 0.61
CA CYS A 313 16.98 -0.51 1.67
C CYS A 313 18.43 -0.77 1.20
N MET A 314 18.61 -1.23 -0.04
CA MET A 314 19.94 -1.37 -0.66
C MET A 314 20.66 -0.03 -0.77
N ALA A 315 19.98 1.02 -1.24
CA ALA A 315 20.53 2.36 -1.36
C ALA A 315 20.89 2.96 0.01
N ALA A 316 20.11 2.68 1.06
CA ALA A 316 20.43 3.11 2.42
C ALA A 316 21.77 2.52 2.91
N LEU A 317 22.00 1.23 2.63
CA LEU A 317 23.27 0.56 2.94
C LEU A 317 24.42 1.08 2.06
N MET A 318 24.14 1.39 0.79
CA MET A 318 25.09 2.02 -0.12
C MET A 318 25.56 3.38 0.41
N LEU A 319 24.63 4.23 0.86
CA LEU A 319 24.94 5.52 1.47
C LEU A 319 25.72 5.39 2.78
N GLY A 320 25.47 4.33 3.56
CA GLY A 320 26.25 3.99 4.75
C GLY A 320 27.68 3.49 4.48
N GLY A 321 28.06 3.32 3.21
CA GLY A 321 29.39 2.85 2.81
C GLY A 321 29.57 1.33 2.88
N HIS A 322 28.51 0.56 3.14
CA HIS A 322 28.59 -0.90 3.35
C HIS A 322 29.00 -1.66 2.09
N PRO A 323 29.61 -2.86 2.21
CA PRO A 323 30.06 -3.63 1.06
C PRO A 323 28.88 -4.16 0.22
N LYS A 324 29.11 -4.37 -1.09
CA LYS A 324 28.08 -4.81 -2.07
C LYS A 324 27.26 -6.04 -1.62
N PRO A 325 27.83 -7.09 -0.99
CA PRO A 325 27.03 -8.20 -0.47
C PRO A 325 25.97 -7.77 0.54
N LEU A 326 26.32 -6.91 1.51
CA LEU A 326 25.37 -6.40 2.49
C LEU A 326 24.32 -5.48 1.83
N GLN A 327 24.73 -4.68 0.84
CA GLN A 327 23.78 -3.89 0.04
C GLN A 327 22.72 -4.78 -0.65
N LYS A 328 23.16 -5.89 -1.28
CA LYS A 328 22.24 -6.86 -1.91
C LYS A 328 21.30 -7.49 -0.88
N GLN A 329 21.76 -7.74 0.34
CA GLN A 329 20.91 -8.22 1.42
C GLN A 329 19.84 -7.20 1.81
N GLY A 330 20.16 -5.90 1.83
CA GLY A 330 19.16 -4.84 1.96
C GLY A 330 18.05 -4.92 0.90
N TYR A 331 18.39 -5.24 -0.35
CA TYR A 331 17.40 -5.48 -1.40
C TYR A 331 16.49 -6.67 -1.09
N VAL A 332 17.08 -7.82 -0.74
CA VAL A 332 16.34 -9.04 -0.38
C VAL A 332 15.41 -8.77 0.80
N PHE A 333 15.89 -8.10 1.84
CA PHE A 333 15.09 -7.72 3.00
C PHE A 333 13.84 -6.92 2.62
N GLY A 334 14.02 -5.79 1.91
CA GLY A 334 12.90 -4.93 1.54
C GLY A 334 11.91 -5.61 0.59
N LYS A 335 12.41 -6.38 -0.38
CA LYS A 335 11.59 -7.18 -1.31
C LYS A 335 10.68 -8.15 -0.56
N HIS A 336 11.26 -8.97 0.32
CA HIS A 336 10.52 -10.00 1.03
C HIS A 336 9.60 -9.42 2.11
N LEU A 337 9.98 -8.32 2.77
CA LEU A 337 9.10 -7.62 3.71
C LEU A 337 7.83 -7.11 2.99
N ALA A 338 7.98 -6.50 1.81
CA ALA A 338 6.85 -6.01 1.03
C ALA A 338 5.92 -7.14 0.59
N LEU A 339 6.47 -8.27 0.12
CA LEU A 339 5.70 -9.45 -0.25
C LEU A 339 4.94 -10.03 0.95
N ALA A 340 5.62 -10.24 2.08
CA ALA A 340 4.97 -10.76 3.29
C ALA A 340 3.80 -9.87 3.73
N TRP A 341 3.97 -8.55 3.64
CA TRP A 341 2.89 -7.60 3.95
C TRP A 341 1.72 -7.71 2.99
N GLN A 342 2.01 -7.76 1.69
CA GLN A 342 0.98 -7.85 0.68
C GLN A 342 0.15 -9.13 0.82
N ALA A 343 0.79 -10.24 1.19
CA ALA A 343 0.07 -11.49 1.49
C ALA A 343 -0.90 -11.31 2.66
N CYS A 344 -0.55 -10.52 3.70
CA CYS A 344 -1.49 -10.19 4.78
C CYS A 344 -2.69 -9.36 4.29
N ILE A 345 -2.45 -8.37 3.41
CA ILE A 345 -3.52 -7.55 2.81
C ILE A 345 -4.48 -8.43 2.00
N ASP A 346 -3.93 -9.32 1.17
CA ASP A 346 -4.69 -10.21 0.30
C ASP A 346 -5.59 -11.19 1.07
N MET A 347 -5.23 -11.55 2.31
CA MET A 347 -6.05 -12.41 3.17
C MET A 347 -7.24 -11.69 3.81
N GLN A 348 -7.21 -10.36 3.97
CA GLN A 348 -8.23 -9.61 4.72
C GLN A 348 -9.68 -9.86 4.25
N PRO A 349 -10.00 -9.90 2.94
CA PRO A 349 -11.37 -10.16 2.49
C PRO A 349 -11.91 -11.53 2.91
N PHE A 350 -11.03 -12.49 3.19
CA PHE A 350 -11.34 -13.87 3.52
C PHE A 350 -11.32 -14.16 5.02
N LEU A 351 -11.11 -13.13 5.86
CA LEU A 351 -11.23 -13.28 7.33
C LEU A 351 -12.70 -13.34 7.78
N LEU A 352 -13.62 -12.84 6.95
CA LEU A 352 -15.05 -12.94 7.20
C LEU A 352 -15.63 -14.16 6.46
N PRO A 353 -16.56 -14.91 7.09
CA PRO A 353 -17.19 -16.07 6.45
C PRO A 353 -18.06 -15.69 5.25
N THR A 354 -18.50 -14.44 5.19
CA THR A 354 -19.34 -13.90 4.12
C THR A 354 -18.78 -12.57 3.66
N LEU A 355 -18.68 -12.40 2.33
CA LEU A 355 -18.29 -11.14 1.73
C LEU A 355 -19.40 -10.08 1.96
N PRO A 356 -19.08 -8.88 2.47
CA PRO A 356 -20.05 -7.80 2.59
C PRO A 356 -20.68 -7.44 1.25
N LEU A 357 -21.96 -7.04 1.25
CA LEU A 357 -22.69 -6.71 0.03
C LEU A 357 -21.97 -5.61 -0.78
N GLY A 358 -21.66 -5.89 -2.04
CA GLY A 358 -20.98 -4.96 -2.94
C GLY A 358 -19.48 -4.79 -2.70
N ALA A 359 -18.89 -5.53 -1.76
CA ALA A 359 -17.44 -5.55 -1.59
C ALA A 359 -16.76 -6.29 -2.76
N GLN A 360 -15.59 -5.81 -3.15
CA GLN A 360 -14.73 -6.41 -4.16
C GLN A 360 -13.34 -6.63 -3.56
N PHE A 361 -12.59 -7.57 -4.13
CA PHE A 361 -11.19 -7.84 -3.78
C PHE A 361 -10.35 -8.03 -5.04
N SER A 362 -9.03 -8.01 -4.91
CA SER A 362 -8.13 -8.24 -6.04
C SER A 362 -8.25 -9.68 -6.56
N LEU A 363 -8.56 -9.85 -7.84
CA LEU A 363 -8.64 -11.17 -8.49
C LEU A 363 -7.27 -11.80 -8.72
N VAL A 364 -6.21 -10.98 -8.69
CA VAL A 364 -4.81 -11.42 -8.74
C VAL A 364 -4.17 -11.50 -7.35
N SER A 365 -5.00 -11.63 -6.32
CA SER A 365 -4.54 -11.86 -4.94
C SER A 365 -4.05 -13.30 -4.76
N ALA A 366 -3.13 -13.50 -3.81
CA ALA A 366 -2.57 -14.83 -3.54
C ALA A 366 -3.64 -15.90 -3.24
N PRO A 367 -4.68 -15.64 -2.41
CA PRO A 367 -5.70 -16.64 -2.14
C PRO A 367 -6.45 -17.09 -3.39
N VAL A 368 -6.74 -16.17 -4.32
CA VAL A 368 -7.44 -16.47 -5.58
C VAL A 368 -6.53 -17.27 -6.51
N LEU A 369 -5.30 -16.80 -6.73
CA LEU A 369 -4.34 -17.46 -7.64
C LEU A 369 -4.03 -18.90 -7.19
N PHE A 370 -3.77 -19.11 -5.89
CA PHE A 370 -3.52 -20.45 -5.36
C PHE A 370 -4.75 -21.35 -5.38
N HIS A 371 -5.95 -20.79 -5.28
CA HIS A 371 -7.18 -21.55 -5.39
C HIS A 371 -7.45 -21.96 -6.85
N LEU A 372 -7.22 -21.08 -7.82
CA LEU A 372 -7.39 -21.38 -9.25
C LEU A 372 -6.50 -22.54 -9.72
N GLU A 373 -5.29 -22.69 -9.16
CA GLU A 373 -4.43 -23.84 -9.43
C GLU A 373 -5.04 -25.17 -8.92
N HIS A 374 -5.82 -25.12 -7.85
CA HIS A 374 -6.50 -26.28 -7.29
C HIS A 374 -7.83 -26.58 -8.01
N ASP A 375 -8.66 -25.56 -8.20
CA ASP A 375 -9.95 -25.63 -8.88
C ASP A 375 -9.92 -24.77 -10.15
N VAL A 376 -9.49 -25.38 -11.25
CA VAL A 376 -9.42 -24.73 -12.57
C VAL A 376 -10.81 -24.40 -13.11
N ALA A 377 -11.88 -25.10 -12.67
CA ALA A 377 -13.23 -24.84 -13.14
C ALA A 377 -13.76 -23.48 -12.65
N LEU A 378 -13.25 -22.98 -11.51
CA LEU A 378 -13.56 -21.62 -11.05
C LEU A 378 -13.14 -20.54 -12.05
N TYR A 379 -12.18 -20.83 -12.95
CA TYR A 379 -11.76 -19.90 -13.99
C TYR A 379 -12.89 -19.51 -14.94
N GLU A 380 -13.91 -20.36 -15.14
CA GLU A 380 -15.10 -20.00 -15.92
C GLU A 380 -15.84 -18.79 -15.35
N GLU A 381 -15.78 -18.58 -14.03
CA GLU A 381 -16.33 -17.38 -13.40
C GLU A 381 -15.45 -16.15 -13.64
N ILE A 382 -14.13 -16.32 -13.64
CA ILE A 382 -13.16 -15.26 -13.90
C ILE A 382 -13.25 -14.79 -15.36
N GLU A 383 -13.43 -15.70 -16.30
CA GLU A 383 -13.49 -15.42 -17.75
C GLU A 383 -14.67 -14.52 -18.14
N LYS A 384 -15.75 -14.52 -17.34
CA LYS A 384 -16.84 -13.53 -17.49
C LYS A 384 -16.35 -12.08 -17.34
N GLY A 385 -15.25 -11.90 -16.61
CA GLY A 385 -14.58 -10.64 -16.37
C GLY A 385 -13.79 -10.08 -17.54
N SER A 386 -13.57 -10.83 -18.63
CA SER A 386 -12.72 -10.37 -19.75
C SER A 386 -13.16 -9.03 -20.35
N ARG A 387 -14.47 -8.75 -20.34
CA ARG A 387 -14.99 -7.43 -20.73
C ARG A 387 -14.98 -6.43 -19.58
N SER A 388 -15.45 -6.86 -18.42
CA SER A 388 -15.48 -6.04 -17.21
C SER A 388 -15.49 -6.93 -15.98
N ILE A 389 -14.63 -6.65 -15.01
CA ILE A 389 -14.61 -7.35 -13.70
C ILE A 389 -15.96 -7.30 -12.96
N HIS A 390 -16.86 -6.37 -13.29
CA HIS A 390 -18.20 -6.29 -12.70
C HIS A 390 -19.12 -7.45 -13.09
N ASN A 391 -18.78 -8.21 -14.15
CA ASN A 391 -19.52 -9.39 -14.57
C ASN A 391 -19.21 -10.63 -13.72
N ILE A 392 -18.21 -10.56 -12.84
CA ILE A 392 -17.77 -11.66 -12.00
C ILE A 392 -18.63 -11.71 -10.72
N ASP A 393 -19.09 -12.91 -10.36
CA ASP A 393 -19.67 -13.14 -9.04
C ASP A 393 -18.58 -13.27 -7.96
N TYR A 394 -18.22 -12.14 -7.35
CA TYR A 394 -17.26 -12.08 -6.24
C TYR A 394 -17.69 -12.91 -5.03
N THR A 395 -18.99 -13.12 -4.81
CA THR A 395 -19.48 -13.93 -3.68
C THR A 395 -19.17 -15.41 -3.93
N LYS A 396 -19.40 -15.87 -5.17
CA LYS A 396 -19.04 -17.23 -5.58
C LYS A 396 -17.54 -17.47 -5.49
N VAL A 397 -16.72 -16.56 -6.01
CA VAL A 397 -15.24 -16.65 -5.92
C VAL A 397 -14.79 -16.66 -4.46
N HIS A 398 -15.36 -15.79 -3.63
CA HIS A 398 -15.05 -15.73 -2.19
C HIS A 398 -15.33 -17.05 -1.47
N GLN A 399 -16.51 -17.63 -1.68
CA GLN A 399 -16.89 -18.91 -1.08
C GLN A 399 -16.03 -20.07 -1.59
N ALA A 400 -15.67 -20.09 -2.87
CA ALA A 400 -14.77 -21.11 -3.41
C ALA A 400 -13.40 -21.05 -2.72
N VAL A 401 -12.79 -19.86 -2.64
CA VAL A 401 -11.50 -19.66 -1.98
C VAL A 401 -11.53 -20.06 -0.50
N LEU A 402 -12.60 -19.72 0.24
CA LEU A 402 -12.76 -20.09 1.65
C LEU A 402 -12.82 -21.60 1.86
N ASN A 403 -13.44 -22.34 0.94
CA ASN A 403 -13.60 -23.79 1.01
C ASN A 403 -12.41 -24.57 0.45
N GLY A 404 -11.41 -23.88 -0.13
CA GLY A 404 -10.25 -24.51 -0.74
C GLY A 404 -8.92 -24.12 -0.10
N PRO A 405 -7.80 -24.51 -0.73
CA PRO A 405 -6.46 -24.37 -0.14
C PRO A 405 -5.86 -22.96 -0.28
N GLY A 406 -6.54 -22.03 -0.97
CA GLY A 406 -5.98 -20.72 -1.31
C GLY A 406 -5.53 -19.90 -0.10
N LEU A 407 -6.35 -19.89 0.96
CA LEU A 407 -6.03 -19.15 2.18
C LEU A 407 -4.88 -19.77 2.96
N GLU A 408 -4.84 -21.11 3.07
CA GLU A 408 -3.75 -21.83 3.76
C GLU A 408 -2.42 -21.62 3.03
N ARG A 409 -2.40 -21.75 1.70
CA ARG A 409 -1.20 -21.55 0.89
C ARG A 409 -0.71 -20.10 0.95
N THR A 410 -1.62 -19.13 1.04
CA THR A 410 -1.24 -17.72 1.28
C THR A 410 -0.58 -17.53 2.64
N LYS A 411 -1.02 -18.23 3.70
CA LYS A 411 -0.34 -18.19 5.01
C LYS A 411 1.06 -18.79 4.93
N ILE A 412 1.25 -19.87 4.18
CA ILE A 412 2.58 -20.47 3.95
C ILE A 412 3.49 -19.48 3.22
N LEU A 413 2.99 -18.86 2.15
CA LEU A 413 3.70 -17.85 1.36
C LEU A 413 4.10 -16.63 2.23
N GLN A 414 3.17 -16.14 3.06
CA GLN A 414 3.41 -15.04 3.99
C GLN A 414 4.53 -15.38 4.99
N ARG A 415 4.52 -16.59 5.55
CA ARG A 415 5.57 -17.09 6.45
C ARG A 415 6.90 -17.24 5.73
N LYS A 416 6.91 -17.79 4.51
CA LYS A 416 8.11 -17.91 3.66
C LYS A 416 8.81 -16.56 3.54
N HIS A 417 8.10 -15.53 3.06
CA HIS A 417 8.70 -14.21 2.88
C HIS A 417 9.12 -13.55 4.21
N SER A 418 8.33 -13.70 5.28
CA SER A 418 8.72 -13.21 6.60
C SER A 418 10.00 -13.85 7.12
N LEU A 419 10.15 -15.17 6.94
CA LEU A 419 11.33 -15.91 7.37
C LEU A 419 12.57 -15.49 6.60
N VAL A 420 12.46 -15.25 5.28
CA VAL A 420 13.59 -14.70 4.50
C VAL A 420 13.98 -13.32 5.02
N ALA A 421 13.01 -12.42 5.26
CA ALA A 421 13.30 -11.10 5.79
C ALA A 421 13.97 -11.15 7.18
N LEU A 422 13.51 -12.04 8.08
CA LEU A 422 14.14 -12.24 9.39
C LEU A 422 15.57 -12.77 9.29
N LYS A 423 15.83 -13.74 8.40
CA LYS A 423 17.18 -14.27 8.17
C LYS A 423 18.16 -13.19 7.71
N VAL A 424 17.71 -12.27 6.86
CA VAL A 424 18.55 -11.14 6.45
C VAL A 424 18.86 -10.21 7.62
N LEU A 425 17.89 -9.97 8.51
CA LEU A 425 18.13 -9.14 9.69
C LEU A 425 19.19 -9.75 10.62
N ASP A 426 19.32 -11.07 10.68
CA ASP A 426 20.34 -11.73 11.49
C ASP A 426 21.78 -11.41 11.02
N GLU A 427 21.96 -10.98 9.77
CA GLU A 427 23.24 -10.48 9.25
C GLU A 427 23.58 -9.05 9.72
N LEU A 428 22.59 -8.29 10.22
CA LEU A 428 22.79 -6.96 10.77
C LEU A 428 23.21 -6.99 12.24
N PRO A 429 23.97 -5.99 12.72
CA PRO A 429 24.34 -5.86 14.14
C PRO A 429 23.13 -5.87 15.08
N SER A 430 23.32 -6.44 16.27
CA SER A 430 22.30 -6.45 17.32
C SER A 430 22.06 -5.07 17.91
N THR A 431 21.05 -4.37 17.38
CA THR A 431 20.66 -3.02 17.76
C THR A 431 19.18 -2.94 18.08
N ASP A 432 18.75 -1.89 18.76
CA ASP A 432 17.33 -1.61 19.00
C ASP A 432 16.55 -1.48 17.68
N ALA A 433 17.18 -0.89 16.64
CA ALA A 433 16.60 -0.75 15.31
C ALA A 433 16.37 -2.11 14.63
N ARG A 434 17.31 -3.06 14.75
CA ARG A 434 17.13 -4.43 14.27
C ARG A 434 15.97 -5.12 14.99
N THR A 435 15.93 -5.01 16.32
CA THR A 435 14.85 -5.59 17.14
C THR A 435 13.49 -4.99 16.78
N ALA A 436 13.42 -3.69 16.49
CA ALA A 436 12.20 -3.04 16.03
C ALA A 436 11.72 -3.58 14.67
N LEU A 437 12.62 -3.81 13.71
CA LEU A 437 12.30 -4.46 12.44
C LEU A 437 11.76 -5.88 12.64
N GLN A 438 12.37 -6.67 13.54
CA GLN A 438 11.88 -8.01 13.90
C GLN A 438 10.47 -7.94 14.50
N ASN A 439 10.23 -7.02 15.44
CA ASN A 439 8.91 -6.82 16.05
C ASN A 439 7.84 -6.42 15.04
N ILE A 440 8.19 -5.58 14.06
CA ILE A 440 7.31 -5.22 12.95
C ILE A 440 6.92 -6.46 12.14
N ILE A 441 7.89 -7.32 11.78
CA ILE A 441 7.61 -8.54 11.00
C ILE A 441 6.73 -9.50 11.78
N ILE A 442 7.00 -9.69 13.09
CA ILE A 442 6.22 -10.57 13.95
C ILE A 442 4.79 -10.05 14.10
N ALA A 443 4.62 -8.76 14.41
CA ALA A 443 3.30 -8.15 14.56
C ALA A 443 2.46 -8.22 13.27
N MET A 444 3.11 -8.24 12.10
CA MET A 444 2.46 -8.41 10.81
C MET A 444 1.95 -9.85 10.56
N GLN A 445 2.59 -10.87 11.14
CA GLN A 445 2.14 -12.28 11.04
C GLN A 445 0.86 -12.59 11.82
N GLU A 446 0.54 -11.74 12.79
CA GLU A 446 -0.61 -11.92 13.68
C GLU A 446 -1.84 -11.10 13.24
N LEU A 447 -1.75 -10.39 12.11
CA LEU A 447 -2.85 -9.71 11.42
C LEU A 447 -3.72 -10.70 10.64
#